data_AF-A0A2V6J9S9-F1
#
_entry.id   AF-A0A2V6J9S9-F1
#
_cell.length_a   1.000
_cell.length_b   1.000
_cell.length_c   1.000
_cell.angle_alpha   90.00
_cell.angle_beta   90.00
_cell.angle_gamma   90.00
#
_symmetry.space_group_name_H-M   'P 1'
#
loop_
_entity.id
_entity.type
_entity.pdbx_description
1 polymer ?
#
loop_
_entity_poly.entity_id
_entity_poly.type
_entity_poly.pdbx_seq_one_letter_code
_entity_poly.pdbx_strand_id
1 'polypeptide(L)'
;EWFYKRPDGTIKYAENPPKKYEDIYPINFRCENWRELWTEMKSIVLFWAERGVRIFRVDNPHTKPVAFWEYLIEGVRENYPDAIFLAEAFTRPKMMKSLARAGFNQSYTYFTWRISKQELIDYFTELTQTEMSEYFRPNLWPNTPDILPFVLQEGGRPAFMTRVLMAATLSPLYGIYSGYELCENEALPGREEYLDSEKYQFKERDWNAQGNIKNWIARINRIRKQNRALQMYTNLRFYPADNDAILFYGKMTPARDNIILVVVNLDPFRKQNSFVHVPIEEFGQMATDEYQVHDLLNDARYTWRGRRNYVELDPEIQPAHIFLVRRQ
;
A
#
# COMPACT_ATOMS: atom_id res chain seq x y z
N GLU A 1 8.71 -21.60 30.23
CA GLU A 1 8.33 -22.71 29.33
C GLU A 1 8.05 -22.22 27.91
N TRP A 2 7.43 -21.04 27.74
CA TRP A 2 7.13 -20.44 26.44
C TRP A 2 8.32 -19.89 25.64
N PHE A 3 9.56 -20.21 26.01
CA PHE A 3 10.77 -19.76 25.31
C PHE A 3 11.69 -20.94 25.05
N TYR A 4 12.45 -20.87 23.96
CA TYR A 4 13.53 -21.82 23.71
C TYR A 4 14.71 -21.49 24.62
N LYS A 5 14.99 -22.36 25.59
CA LYS A 5 16.20 -22.28 26.43
C LYS A 5 17.33 -23.07 25.78
N ARG A 6 18.51 -22.47 25.71
CA ARG A 6 19.75 -23.14 25.35
C ARG A 6 20.20 -24.07 26.49
N PRO A 7 21.16 -24.98 26.23
CA PRO A 7 21.68 -25.88 27.28
C PRO A 7 22.27 -25.16 28.50
N ASP A 8 22.79 -23.94 28.30
CA ASP A 8 23.31 -23.09 29.37
C ASP A 8 22.22 -22.31 30.14
N GLY A 9 20.93 -22.52 29.80
CA GLY A 9 19.78 -21.86 30.39
C GLY A 9 19.43 -20.50 29.79
N THR A 10 20.26 -19.95 28.91
CA THR A 10 20.01 -18.65 28.27
C THR A 10 18.96 -18.74 27.17
N ILE A 11 18.33 -17.60 26.83
CA ILE A 11 17.39 -17.49 25.71
C ILE A 11 18.07 -16.64 24.62
N LYS A 12 18.07 -17.15 23.38
CA LYS A 12 18.58 -16.37 22.25
C LYS A 12 17.60 -15.25 21.91
N TYR A 13 18.11 -14.06 21.67
CA TYR A 13 17.34 -12.94 21.14
C TYR A 13 16.72 -13.25 19.76
N ALA A 14 15.71 -12.48 19.36
CA ALA A 14 15.03 -12.70 18.08
C ALA A 14 15.86 -12.17 16.90
N GLU A 15 15.71 -12.83 15.74
CA GLU A 15 16.36 -12.42 14.50
C GLU A 15 15.36 -12.50 13.36
N ASN A 16 15.47 -11.57 12.40
CA ASN A 16 14.86 -11.67 11.08
C ASN A 16 15.96 -11.36 10.05
N PRO A 17 16.80 -12.35 9.70
CA PRO A 17 18.05 -12.09 8.99
C PRO A 17 17.88 -11.19 7.76
N PRO A 18 18.73 -10.16 7.59
CA PRO A 18 19.96 -9.90 8.37
C PRO A 18 19.74 -9.14 9.70
N LYS A 19 18.51 -8.74 10.05
CA LYS A 19 18.21 -7.97 11.26
C LYS A 19 18.33 -8.82 12.53
N LYS A 20 18.87 -8.22 13.59
CA LYS A 20 18.98 -8.77 14.95
C LYS A 20 18.23 -7.86 15.91
N TYR A 21 17.51 -8.46 16.85
CA TYR A 21 16.71 -7.73 17.85
C TYR A 21 17.13 -8.20 19.24
N GLU A 22 18.26 -7.67 19.72
CA GLU A 22 18.90 -8.09 20.98
C GLU A 22 18.08 -7.76 22.24
N ASP A 23 17.08 -6.90 22.08
CA ASP A 23 16.15 -6.38 23.08
C ASP A 23 14.88 -7.26 23.25
N ILE A 24 14.66 -8.26 22.41
CA ILE A 24 13.44 -9.10 22.45
C ILE A 24 13.73 -10.60 22.31
N TYR A 25 12.85 -11.43 22.89
CA TYR A 25 12.91 -12.90 22.79
C TYR A 25 11.77 -13.49 21.95
N PRO A 26 12.05 -14.50 21.09
CA PRO A 26 11.01 -15.19 20.34
C PRO A 26 10.27 -16.20 21.21
N ILE A 27 8.94 -16.25 21.06
CA ILE A 27 8.08 -17.19 21.78
C ILE A 27 8.18 -18.59 21.13
N ASN A 28 8.27 -19.62 21.96
CA ASN A 28 8.17 -21.03 21.58
C ASN A 28 6.69 -21.45 21.51
N PHE A 29 6.10 -21.38 20.32
CA PHE A 29 4.72 -21.84 20.06
C PHE A 29 4.54 -23.36 20.09
N ARG A 30 5.60 -24.13 20.35
CA ARG A 30 5.62 -25.59 20.43
C ARG A 30 6.05 -26.10 21.80
N CYS A 31 5.90 -25.28 22.85
CA CYS A 31 6.14 -25.70 24.23
C CYS A 31 5.07 -26.71 24.69
N GLU A 32 5.33 -27.39 25.81
CA GLU A 32 4.40 -28.40 26.37
C GLU A 32 3.01 -27.80 26.66
N ASN A 33 2.99 -26.57 27.20
CA ASN A 33 1.80 -25.78 27.50
C ASN A 33 1.42 -24.78 26.39
N TRP A 34 1.49 -25.21 25.12
CA TRP A 34 1.19 -24.34 23.98
C TRP A 34 -0.29 -23.89 23.95
N ARG A 35 -1.22 -24.68 24.51
CA ARG A 35 -2.66 -24.35 24.52
C ARG A 35 -2.94 -23.15 25.41
N GLU A 36 -2.30 -23.11 26.56
CA GLU A 36 -2.35 -22.02 27.52
C GLU A 36 -1.76 -20.76 26.90
N LEU A 37 -0.60 -20.87 26.23
CA LEU A 37 -0.01 -19.76 25.46
C LEU A 37 -0.98 -19.22 24.41
N TRP A 38 -1.59 -20.07 23.59
CA TRP A 38 -2.49 -19.63 22.53
C TRP A 38 -3.74 -18.97 23.10
N THR A 39 -4.28 -19.52 24.19
CA THR A 39 -5.44 -18.97 24.91
C THR A 39 -5.12 -17.58 25.45
N GLU A 40 -3.95 -17.41 26.06
CA GLU A 40 -3.51 -16.11 26.60
C GLU A 40 -3.25 -15.08 25.50
N MET A 41 -2.60 -15.46 24.40
CA MET A 41 -2.41 -14.53 23.28
C MET A 41 -3.75 -14.06 22.69
N LYS A 42 -4.76 -14.94 22.64
CA LYS A 42 -6.12 -14.58 22.26
C LYS A 42 -6.78 -13.67 23.30
N SER A 43 -6.61 -13.95 24.60
CA SER A 43 -7.19 -13.15 25.70
C SER A 43 -6.74 -11.69 25.63
N ILE A 44 -5.46 -11.44 25.31
CA ILE A 44 -4.90 -10.09 25.13
C ILE A 44 -5.59 -9.34 23.98
N VAL A 45 -5.84 -10.00 22.85
CA VAL A 45 -6.54 -9.37 21.71
C VAL A 45 -8.00 -9.09 22.06
N LEU A 46 -8.68 -10.03 22.73
CA LEU A 46 -10.06 -9.85 23.21
C LEU A 46 -10.18 -8.70 24.23
N PHE A 47 -9.20 -8.53 25.11
CA PHE A 47 -9.14 -7.42 26.07
C PHE A 47 -9.17 -6.05 25.38
N TRP A 48 -8.40 -5.89 24.30
CA TRP A 48 -8.39 -4.65 23.52
C TRP A 48 -9.66 -4.49 22.67
N ALA A 49 -10.19 -5.60 22.16
CA ALA A 49 -11.46 -5.59 21.47
C ALA A 49 -12.61 -5.16 22.40
N GLU A 50 -12.66 -5.61 23.64
CA GLU A 50 -13.63 -5.13 24.64
C GLU A 50 -13.57 -3.60 24.83
N ARG A 51 -12.38 -3.01 24.65
CA ARG A 51 -12.13 -1.55 24.73
C ARG A 51 -12.37 -0.80 23.42
N GLY A 52 -12.98 -1.44 22.43
CA GLY A 52 -13.36 -0.83 21.16
C GLY A 52 -12.28 -0.87 20.07
N VAL A 53 -11.14 -1.49 20.30
CA VAL A 53 -10.14 -1.71 19.24
C VAL A 53 -10.64 -2.79 18.29
N ARG A 54 -10.83 -2.45 17.01
CA ARG A 54 -11.35 -3.37 15.98
C ARG A 54 -10.36 -3.71 14.87
N ILE A 55 -9.22 -3.03 14.83
CA ILE A 55 -8.21 -3.23 13.78
C ILE A 55 -6.87 -3.53 14.43
N PHE A 56 -6.30 -4.68 14.10
CA PHE A 56 -5.03 -5.15 14.65
C PHE A 56 -4.00 -5.29 13.51
N ARG A 57 -2.97 -4.43 13.52
CA ARG A 57 -1.77 -4.61 12.70
C ARG A 57 -0.87 -5.60 13.42
N VAL A 58 -0.73 -6.79 12.86
CA VAL A 58 0.03 -7.90 13.45
C VAL A 58 1.46 -7.86 12.93
N ASP A 59 2.41 -7.76 13.87
CA ASP A 59 3.84 -7.70 13.60
C ASP A 59 4.41 -9.07 13.21
N ASN A 60 5.11 -9.12 12.08
CA ASN A 60 5.84 -10.30 11.59
C ASN A 60 5.10 -11.64 11.82
N PRO A 61 3.84 -11.82 11.34
CA PRO A 61 3.06 -13.01 11.63
C PRO A 61 3.66 -14.27 11.02
N HIS A 62 4.48 -14.13 9.97
CA HIS A 62 5.17 -15.22 9.31
C HIS A 62 6.25 -15.92 10.16
N THR A 63 6.63 -15.34 11.30
CA THR A 63 7.57 -15.99 12.26
C THR A 63 6.83 -16.83 13.31
N LYS A 64 5.50 -16.93 13.22
CA LYS A 64 4.63 -17.70 14.12
C LYS A 64 3.85 -18.73 13.29
N PRO A 65 3.39 -19.86 13.88
CA PRO A 65 2.69 -20.88 13.12
C PRO A 65 1.41 -20.34 12.46
N VAL A 66 1.14 -20.73 11.22
CA VAL A 66 -0.08 -20.32 10.51
C VAL A 66 -1.34 -20.79 11.26
N ALA A 67 -1.34 -22.02 11.78
CA ALA A 67 -2.46 -22.58 12.55
C ALA A 67 -2.78 -21.78 13.83
N PHE A 68 -1.79 -21.11 14.43
CA PHE A 68 -2.03 -20.23 15.57
C PHE A 68 -2.88 -19.02 15.15
N TRP A 69 -2.60 -18.46 13.98
CA TRP A 69 -3.37 -17.33 13.47
C TRP A 69 -4.79 -17.71 13.12
N GLU A 70 -5.03 -18.88 12.53
CA GLU A 70 -6.38 -19.39 12.28
C GLU A 70 -7.17 -19.46 13.60
N TYR A 71 -6.61 -20.12 14.62
CA TYR A 71 -7.20 -20.22 15.96
C TYR A 71 -7.50 -18.84 16.59
N LEU A 72 -6.53 -17.93 16.55
CA LEU A 72 -6.66 -16.62 17.19
C LEU A 72 -7.72 -15.77 16.47
N ILE A 73 -7.66 -15.69 15.14
CA ILE A 73 -8.55 -14.84 14.35
C ILE A 73 -9.99 -15.34 14.44
N GLU A 74 -10.21 -16.66 14.34
CA GLU A 74 -11.53 -17.27 14.50
C GLU A 74 -12.09 -16.98 15.89
N GLY A 75 -11.32 -17.28 16.94
CA GLY A 75 -11.78 -17.08 18.32
C GLY A 75 -12.00 -15.61 18.72
N VAL A 76 -11.32 -14.65 18.08
CA VAL A 76 -11.63 -13.22 18.28
C VAL A 76 -12.95 -12.87 17.60
N ARG A 77 -13.16 -13.37 16.38
CA ARG A 77 -14.37 -13.07 15.58
C ARG A 77 -15.64 -13.74 16.09
N GLU A 78 -15.53 -14.79 16.90
CA GLU A 78 -16.67 -15.34 17.66
C GLU A 78 -17.35 -14.26 18.52
N ASN A 79 -16.58 -13.32 19.07
CA ASN A 79 -17.08 -12.25 19.93
C ASN A 79 -17.18 -10.90 19.19
N TYR A 80 -16.28 -10.67 18.23
CA TYR A 80 -16.14 -9.41 17.49
C TYR A 80 -16.00 -9.67 15.99
N PRO A 81 -17.11 -9.99 15.28
CA PRO A 81 -17.06 -10.40 13.87
C PRO A 81 -16.56 -9.30 12.92
N ASP A 82 -16.59 -8.04 13.37
CA ASP A 82 -16.06 -6.87 12.67
C ASP A 82 -14.55 -6.66 12.85
N ALA A 83 -13.86 -7.52 13.61
CA ALA A 83 -12.42 -7.43 13.82
C ALA A 83 -11.61 -7.66 12.53
N ILE A 84 -10.74 -6.69 12.22
CA ILE A 84 -9.85 -6.65 11.06
C ILE A 84 -8.42 -6.92 11.48
N PHE A 85 -7.75 -7.85 10.78
CA PHE A 85 -6.34 -8.16 10.97
C PHE A 85 -5.53 -7.81 9.72
N LEU A 86 -4.46 -7.05 9.90
CA LEU A 86 -3.48 -6.69 8.88
C LEU A 86 -2.18 -7.45 9.13
N ALA A 87 -1.79 -8.31 8.18
CA ALA A 87 -0.54 -9.06 8.24
C ALA A 87 0.65 -8.23 7.74
N GLU A 88 1.57 -7.86 8.63
CA GLU A 88 2.86 -7.28 8.23
C GLU A 88 3.88 -8.38 7.93
N ALA A 89 3.78 -8.96 6.73
CA ALA A 89 4.61 -10.10 6.33
C ALA A 89 5.42 -9.81 5.07
N PHE A 90 6.62 -9.26 5.23
CA PHE A 90 7.61 -9.15 4.16
C PHE A 90 8.43 -10.44 4.07
N THR A 91 7.83 -11.48 3.50
CA THR A 91 8.42 -12.83 3.40
C THR A 91 8.21 -13.38 2.00
N ARG A 92 8.50 -14.66 1.74
CA ARG A 92 8.29 -15.29 0.42
C ARG A 92 6.79 -15.34 0.06
N PRO A 93 6.42 -15.28 -1.24
CA PRO A 93 5.03 -15.19 -1.68
C PRO A 93 4.12 -16.30 -1.14
N LYS A 94 4.62 -17.54 -1.06
CA LYS A 94 3.85 -18.69 -0.54
C LYS A 94 3.33 -18.44 0.87
N MET A 95 4.18 -17.93 1.78
CA MET A 95 3.78 -17.68 3.16
C MET A 95 2.82 -16.49 3.27
N MET A 96 3.04 -15.42 2.49
CA MET A 96 2.10 -14.29 2.43
C MET A 96 0.70 -14.74 2.00
N LYS A 97 0.62 -15.58 0.95
CA LYS A 97 -0.64 -16.17 0.49
C LYS A 97 -1.28 -17.08 1.54
N SER A 98 -0.50 -17.90 2.23
CA SER A 98 -0.98 -18.76 3.33
C SER A 98 -1.59 -17.95 4.47
N LEU A 99 -0.95 -16.84 4.89
CA LEU A 99 -1.48 -15.98 5.96
C LEU A 99 -2.81 -15.32 5.55
N ALA A 100 -2.92 -14.83 4.32
CA ALA A 100 -4.18 -14.27 3.84
C ALA A 100 -5.32 -15.33 3.84
N ARG A 101 -5.02 -16.56 3.40
CA ARG A 101 -5.98 -17.69 3.45
C ARG A 101 -6.33 -18.12 4.88
N ALA A 102 -5.41 -17.96 5.83
CA ALA A 102 -5.62 -18.23 7.26
C ALA A 102 -6.57 -17.22 7.96
N GLY A 103 -7.09 -16.23 7.24
CA GLY A 103 -8.16 -15.36 7.73
C GLY A 103 -7.76 -13.89 7.95
N PHE A 104 -6.52 -13.51 7.67
CA PHE A 104 -6.10 -12.10 7.67
C PHE A 104 -6.89 -11.31 6.61
N ASN A 105 -7.50 -10.19 7.01
CA ASN A 105 -8.31 -9.38 6.10
C ASN A 105 -7.46 -8.65 5.08
N GLN A 106 -6.31 -8.15 5.52
CA GLN A 106 -5.40 -7.29 4.78
C GLN A 106 -3.97 -7.80 4.88
N SER A 107 -3.14 -7.43 3.92
CA SER A 107 -1.74 -7.81 3.89
C SER A 107 -0.87 -6.66 3.40
N TYR A 108 0.28 -6.46 4.06
CA TYR A 108 1.37 -5.69 3.46
C TYR A 108 1.84 -6.35 2.16
N THR A 109 2.52 -5.58 1.32
CA THR A 109 2.87 -5.97 -0.05
C THR A 109 4.32 -5.63 -0.38
N TYR A 110 4.77 -6.04 -1.56
CA TYR A 110 6.07 -5.63 -2.08
C TYR A 110 6.06 -4.27 -2.77
N PHE A 111 5.01 -3.45 -2.57
CA PHE A 111 4.81 -2.20 -3.28
C PHE A 111 6.03 -1.28 -3.24
N THR A 112 6.66 -1.13 -2.07
CA THR A 112 7.88 -0.33 -1.85
C THR A 112 9.02 -0.69 -2.80
N TRP A 113 9.12 -1.96 -3.20
CA TRP A 113 10.16 -2.50 -4.10
C TRP A 113 9.63 -2.82 -5.51
N ARG A 114 8.52 -2.21 -5.92
CA ARG A 114 8.06 -2.19 -7.32
C ARG A 114 8.21 -0.78 -7.84
N ILE A 115 9.19 -0.57 -8.71
CA ILE A 115 9.64 0.76 -9.12
C ILE A 115 9.35 1.00 -10.59
N SER A 116 9.75 0.07 -11.45
CA SER A 116 9.56 0.22 -12.90
C SER A 116 8.10 0.03 -13.33
N LYS A 117 7.75 0.56 -14.51
CA LYS A 117 6.44 0.40 -15.13
C LYS A 117 6.01 -1.07 -15.20
N GLN A 118 6.90 -1.94 -15.69
CA GLN A 118 6.59 -3.36 -15.86
C GLN A 118 6.43 -4.08 -14.50
N GLU A 119 7.31 -3.81 -13.53
CA GLU A 119 7.18 -4.37 -12.18
C GLU A 119 5.84 -4.03 -11.53
N LEU A 120 5.38 -2.78 -11.69
CA LEU A 120 4.08 -2.34 -11.19
C LEU A 120 2.94 -3.04 -11.92
N ILE A 121 2.98 -3.10 -13.25
CA ILE A 121 1.95 -3.78 -14.05
C ILE A 121 1.85 -5.25 -13.66
N ASP A 122 2.97 -5.98 -13.65
CA ASP A 122 3.01 -7.42 -13.34
C ASP A 122 2.48 -7.68 -11.93
N TYR A 123 2.97 -6.92 -10.96
CA TYR A 123 2.60 -7.14 -9.56
C TYR A 123 1.12 -6.85 -9.31
N PHE A 124 0.59 -5.74 -9.81
CA PHE A 124 -0.83 -5.43 -9.61
C PHE A 124 -1.75 -6.29 -10.47
N THR A 125 -1.28 -6.82 -11.59
CA THR A 125 -2.00 -7.84 -12.36
C THR A 125 -2.09 -9.13 -11.55
N GLU A 126 -1.01 -9.59 -10.90
CA GLU A 126 -1.05 -10.74 -9.99
C GLU A 126 -2.08 -10.52 -8.88
N LEU A 127 -2.03 -9.37 -8.19
CA LEU A 127 -2.90 -9.09 -7.05
C LEU A 127 -4.39 -9.01 -7.43
N THR A 128 -4.71 -8.36 -8.55
CA THR A 128 -6.10 -7.94 -8.86
C THR A 128 -6.81 -8.77 -9.92
N GLN A 129 -6.06 -9.53 -10.74
CA GLN A 129 -6.59 -10.24 -11.91
C GLN A 129 -6.37 -11.76 -11.85
N THR A 130 -5.88 -12.28 -10.73
CA THR A 130 -5.77 -13.72 -10.49
C THR A 130 -6.64 -14.16 -9.31
N GLU A 131 -6.65 -15.46 -9.00
CA GLU A 131 -7.27 -16.03 -7.79
C GLU A 131 -6.79 -15.35 -6.50
N MET A 132 -5.62 -14.70 -6.50
CA MET A 132 -5.11 -13.97 -5.35
C MET A 132 -6.08 -12.89 -4.87
N SER A 133 -6.85 -12.30 -5.78
CA SER A 133 -7.83 -11.27 -5.46
C SER A 133 -8.98 -11.74 -4.56
N GLU A 134 -9.26 -13.04 -4.51
CA GLU A 134 -10.36 -13.62 -3.73
C GLU A 134 -10.07 -13.66 -2.23
N TYR A 135 -8.78 -13.73 -1.84
CA TYR A 135 -8.37 -13.90 -0.45
C TYR A 135 -7.36 -12.87 0.03
N PHE A 136 -6.67 -12.15 -0.86
CA PHE A 136 -5.60 -11.21 -0.50
C PHE A 136 -6.02 -9.77 -0.78
N ARG A 137 -6.06 -8.92 0.27
CA ARG A 137 -6.36 -7.49 0.14
C ARG A 137 -5.10 -6.65 0.45
N PRO A 138 -4.49 -6.00 -0.56
CA PRO A 138 -3.23 -5.28 -0.40
C PRO A 138 -3.43 -3.95 0.33
N ASN A 139 -2.78 -3.77 1.47
CA ASN A 139 -2.66 -2.48 2.13
C ASN A 139 -1.32 -1.85 1.73
N LEU A 140 -1.37 -0.78 0.93
CA LEU A 140 -0.19 -0.19 0.31
C LEU A 140 0.43 0.89 1.20
N TRP A 141 1.62 0.63 1.72
CA TRP A 141 2.41 1.59 2.48
C TRP A 141 3.62 1.99 1.65
N PRO A 142 3.76 3.26 1.21
CA PRO A 142 4.94 3.72 0.47
C PRO A 142 6.17 3.84 1.38
N ASN A 143 5.97 3.93 2.70
CA ASN A 143 7.01 3.86 3.73
C ASN A 143 6.47 3.17 5.00
N THR A 144 7.37 2.72 5.86
CA THR A 144 7.08 2.29 7.24
C THR A 144 8.22 2.78 8.15
N PRO A 145 8.12 2.67 9.48
CA PRO A 145 9.26 3.00 10.37
C PRO A 145 10.56 2.23 10.06
N ASP A 146 10.44 1.08 9.40
CA ASP A 146 11.54 0.18 9.04
C ASP A 146 11.97 0.27 7.57
N ILE A 147 11.19 0.96 6.74
CA ILE A 147 11.34 0.98 5.28
C ILE A 147 11.17 2.41 4.77
N LEU A 148 12.31 3.02 4.44
CA LEU A 148 12.48 4.18 3.58
C LEU A 148 13.10 3.69 2.26
N PRO A 149 12.30 3.36 1.22
CA PRO A 149 12.81 2.80 -0.02
C PRO A 149 13.76 3.77 -0.74
N PHE A 150 14.76 3.23 -1.46
CA PHE A 150 15.75 4.05 -2.20
C PHE A 150 15.12 5.08 -3.15
N VAL A 151 13.99 4.77 -3.78
CA VAL A 151 13.27 5.72 -4.64
C VAL A 151 12.85 7.00 -3.90
N LEU A 152 12.56 6.92 -2.60
CA LEU A 152 12.25 8.09 -1.77
C LEU A 152 13.52 8.80 -1.27
N GLN A 153 14.59 8.05 -1.01
CA GLN A 153 15.89 8.62 -0.64
C GLN A 153 16.43 9.51 -1.75
N GLU A 154 16.39 9.03 -3.00
CA GLU A 154 17.02 9.68 -4.15
C GLU A 154 16.07 10.62 -4.90
N GLY A 155 14.79 10.28 -5.02
CA GLY A 155 13.83 11.00 -5.87
C GLY A 155 13.19 12.23 -5.23
N GLY A 156 13.53 12.55 -3.98
CA GLY A 156 13.07 13.74 -3.27
C GLY A 156 11.54 13.91 -3.26
N ARG A 157 11.07 15.15 -3.08
CA ARG A 157 9.65 15.50 -2.98
C ARG A 157 8.78 14.93 -4.12
N PRO A 158 9.18 14.97 -5.41
CA PRO A 158 8.39 14.37 -6.49
C PRO A 158 8.14 12.87 -6.31
N ALA A 159 9.12 12.11 -5.83
CA ALA A 159 8.94 10.69 -5.52
C ALA A 159 7.92 10.46 -4.40
N PHE A 160 7.94 11.25 -3.33
CA PHE A 160 6.89 11.16 -2.29
C PHE A 160 5.50 11.44 -2.86
N MET A 161 5.37 12.45 -3.73
CA MET A 161 4.09 12.80 -4.35
C MET A 161 3.54 11.67 -5.23
N THR A 162 4.38 11.06 -6.08
CA THR A 162 3.97 9.98 -6.98
C THR A 162 3.69 8.67 -6.25
N ARG A 163 4.53 8.30 -5.28
CA ARG A 163 4.39 7.04 -4.52
C ARG A 163 3.12 7.03 -3.68
N VAL A 164 2.77 8.13 -3.00
CA VAL A 164 1.48 8.19 -2.26
C VAL A 164 0.29 8.24 -3.19
N LEU A 165 0.39 8.93 -4.34
CA LEU A 165 -0.67 8.94 -5.33
C LEU A 165 -0.94 7.52 -5.83
N MET A 166 0.10 6.80 -6.26
CA MET A 166 -0.02 5.40 -6.71
C MET A 166 -0.57 4.48 -5.63
N ALA A 167 -0.09 4.58 -4.39
CA ALA A 167 -0.63 3.80 -3.27
C ALA A 167 -2.15 4.04 -3.12
N ALA A 168 -2.55 5.30 -3.24
CA ALA A 168 -3.91 5.77 -3.06
C ALA A 168 -4.83 5.53 -4.28
N THR A 169 -4.32 5.20 -5.46
CA THR A 169 -5.16 4.96 -6.65
C THR A 169 -5.11 3.50 -7.12
N LEU A 170 -4.03 2.78 -6.87
CA LEU A 170 -3.90 1.36 -7.23
C LEU A 170 -4.70 0.47 -6.27
N SER A 171 -4.74 0.78 -4.96
CA SER A 171 -5.49 0.02 -3.96
C SER A 171 -6.59 0.83 -3.26
N PRO A 172 -7.73 0.20 -2.90
CA PRO A 172 -8.69 0.82 -1.99
C PRO A 172 -8.13 0.98 -0.56
N LEU A 173 -7.00 0.36 -0.21
CA LEU A 173 -6.37 0.42 1.10
C LEU A 173 -4.93 0.88 0.99
N TYR A 174 -4.59 1.95 1.69
CA TYR A 174 -3.22 2.47 1.76
C TYR A 174 -2.98 3.14 3.12
N GLY A 175 -1.72 3.30 3.49
CA GLY A 175 -1.30 4.04 4.68
C GLY A 175 -0.01 4.81 4.42
N ILE A 176 0.36 5.69 5.34
CA ILE A 176 1.65 6.39 5.38
C ILE A 176 2.13 6.42 6.82
N TYR A 177 3.44 6.40 7.01
CA TYR A 177 4.06 6.61 8.31
C TYR A 177 4.45 8.09 8.48
N SER A 178 4.15 8.66 9.65
CA SER A 178 4.32 10.09 9.95
C SER A 178 5.73 10.58 9.66
N GLY A 179 5.81 11.74 8.99
CA GLY A 179 7.06 12.28 8.42
C GLY A 179 7.12 12.12 6.91
N TYR A 180 6.32 11.20 6.34
CA TYR A 180 6.14 11.08 4.89
C TYR A 180 5.64 12.40 4.27
N GLU A 181 4.72 13.08 4.95
CA GLU A 181 4.15 14.34 4.49
C GLU A 181 5.16 15.48 4.45
N LEU A 182 6.26 15.36 5.20
CA LEU A 182 7.39 16.28 5.23
C LEU A 182 8.49 15.86 4.26
N CYS A 183 8.30 14.75 3.54
CA CYS A 183 9.30 14.15 2.64
C CYS A 183 10.62 13.82 3.35
N GLU A 184 10.57 13.38 4.61
CA GLU A 184 11.75 12.92 5.35
C GLU A 184 12.41 11.74 4.61
N ASN A 185 13.62 11.94 4.11
CA ASN A 185 14.30 10.97 3.25
C ASN A 185 15.77 10.70 3.63
N GLU A 186 16.21 11.13 4.81
CA GLU A 186 17.55 10.83 5.33
C GLU A 186 17.61 9.39 5.86
N ALA A 187 18.39 8.55 5.19
CA ALA A 187 18.57 7.15 5.51
C ALA A 187 19.97 6.89 6.09
N LEU A 188 20.09 5.78 6.83
CA LEU A 188 21.38 5.17 7.08
C LEU A 188 22.02 4.77 5.72
N PRO A 189 23.32 5.07 5.48
CA PRO A 189 23.95 4.80 4.20
C PRO A 189 23.80 3.35 3.74
N GLY A 190 23.26 3.16 2.52
CA GLY A 190 23.05 1.85 1.90
C GLY A 190 21.96 0.99 2.55
N ARG A 191 21.10 1.59 3.38
CA ARG A 191 19.99 0.90 4.08
C ARG A 191 18.66 1.60 3.80
N GLU A 192 17.57 0.87 4.05
CA GLU A 192 16.21 1.42 4.03
C GLU A 192 15.75 1.89 5.42
N GLU A 193 16.66 2.05 6.37
CA GLU A 193 16.37 2.54 7.72
C GLU A 193 16.57 4.06 7.77
N TYR A 194 15.65 4.80 8.39
CA TYR A 194 15.82 6.23 8.65
C TYR A 194 17.05 6.47 9.54
N LEU A 195 17.83 7.52 9.26
CA LEU A 195 19.06 7.86 9.98
C LEU A 195 18.81 8.03 11.49
N ASP A 196 17.91 8.96 11.82
CA ASP A 196 17.47 9.27 13.18
C ASP A 196 16.05 8.73 13.41
N SER A 197 15.95 7.40 13.49
CA SER A 197 14.68 6.69 13.54
C SER A 197 13.90 6.97 14.84
N GLU A 198 12.64 7.38 14.70
CA GLU A 198 11.69 7.57 15.82
C GLU A 198 11.46 6.30 16.65
N LYS A 199 11.83 5.11 16.12
CA LYS A 199 11.81 3.86 16.89
C LYS A 199 12.69 3.92 18.15
N TYR A 200 13.71 4.77 18.16
CA TYR A 200 14.71 4.83 19.23
C TYR A 200 14.81 6.20 19.90
N GLN A 201 14.01 7.17 19.47
CA GLN A 201 14.01 8.53 20.03
C GLN A 201 12.69 9.25 19.77
N PHE A 202 12.38 10.25 20.61
CA PHE A 202 11.31 11.20 20.29
C PHE A 202 11.67 12.01 19.05
N LYS A 203 10.71 12.20 18.14
CA LYS A 203 10.91 12.97 16.92
C LYS A 203 9.88 14.08 16.80
N GLU A 204 10.28 15.27 17.24
CA GLU A 204 9.49 16.49 17.05
C GLU A 204 9.53 16.93 15.58
N ARG A 205 8.41 17.45 15.08
CA ARG A 205 8.24 17.82 13.68
C ARG A 205 7.52 19.16 13.56
N ASP A 206 8.07 20.06 12.75
CA ASP A 206 7.30 21.19 12.23
C ASP A 206 6.40 20.70 11.09
N TRP A 207 5.14 20.44 11.41
CA TRP A 207 4.15 19.97 10.45
C TRP A 207 3.90 20.95 9.31
N ASN A 208 4.25 22.23 9.44
CA ASN A 208 4.06 23.27 8.43
C ASN A 208 5.35 23.64 7.70
N ALA A 209 6.44 22.89 7.90
CA ALA A 209 7.70 23.10 7.22
C ALA A 209 7.50 23.25 5.69
N GLN A 210 8.27 24.16 5.09
CA GLN A 210 8.20 24.42 3.66
C GLN A 210 8.47 23.15 2.85
N GLY A 211 7.71 22.95 1.77
CA GLY A 211 7.85 21.79 0.90
C GLY A 211 6.98 20.58 1.28
N ASN A 212 6.31 20.61 2.43
CA ASN A 212 5.38 19.53 2.82
C ASN A 212 4.29 19.27 1.76
N ILE A 213 3.80 18.02 1.73
CA ILE A 213 2.82 17.52 0.76
C ILE A 213 1.47 17.19 1.41
N LYS A 214 1.15 17.78 2.58
CA LYS A 214 -0.12 17.53 3.29
C LYS A 214 -1.34 17.84 2.43
N ASN A 215 -1.32 18.97 1.72
CA ASN A 215 -2.42 19.38 0.85
C ASN A 215 -2.61 18.44 -0.34
N TRP A 216 -1.51 17.92 -0.90
CA TRP A 216 -1.54 16.90 -1.95
C TRP A 216 -2.21 15.62 -1.47
N ILE A 217 -1.81 15.11 -0.30
CA ILE A 217 -2.39 13.91 0.32
C ILE A 217 -3.88 14.14 0.67
N ALA A 218 -4.23 15.31 1.21
CA ALA A 218 -5.61 15.67 1.51
C ALA A 218 -6.48 15.72 0.25
N ARG A 219 -5.97 16.27 -0.86
CA ARG A 219 -6.66 16.29 -2.16
C ARG A 219 -6.90 14.89 -2.68
N ILE A 220 -5.88 14.02 -2.68
CA ILE A 220 -5.99 12.62 -3.11
C ILE A 220 -7.04 11.86 -2.27
N ASN A 221 -7.04 12.05 -0.95
CA ASN A 221 -8.04 11.43 -0.09
C ASN A 221 -9.46 11.92 -0.34
N ARG A 222 -9.63 13.22 -0.64
CA ARG A 222 -10.93 13.76 -1.07
C ARG A 222 -11.38 13.12 -2.38
N ILE A 223 -10.49 13.02 -3.37
CA ILE A 223 -10.75 12.36 -4.65
C ILE A 223 -11.23 10.92 -4.42
N ARG A 224 -10.53 10.13 -3.59
CA ARG A 224 -10.93 8.75 -3.25
C ARG A 224 -12.32 8.66 -2.62
N LYS A 225 -12.65 9.57 -1.68
CA LYS A 225 -13.96 9.61 -1.02
C LYS A 225 -15.09 9.93 -2.00
N GLN A 226 -14.83 10.77 -2.99
CA GLN A 226 -15.82 11.25 -3.96
C GLN A 226 -15.97 10.34 -5.19
N ASN A 227 -15.06 9.39 -5.41
CA ASN A 227 -15.03 8.55 -6.61
C ASN A 227 -15.06 7.07 -6.25
N ARG A 228 -16.24 6.44 -6.40
CA ARG A 228 -16.51 5.03 -6.06
C ARG A 228 -15.55 4.06 -6.75
N ALA A 229 -15.10 4.36 -7.96
CA ALA A 229 -14.17 3.50 -8.69
C ALA A 229 -12.84 3.28 -7.94
N LEU A 230 -12.38 4.26 -7.15
CA LEU A 230 -11.16 4.15 -6.35
C LEU A 230 -11.34 3.38 -5.04
N GLN A 231 -12.59 3.12 -4.63
CA GLN A 231 -12.95 2.35 -3.44
C GLN A 231 -13.11 0.85 -3.73
N MET A 232 -13.09 0.47 -5.02
CA MET A 232 -13.14 -0.92 -5.46
C MET A 232 -11.73 -1.51 -5.64
N TYR A 233 -11.64 -2.84 -5.64
CA TYR A 233 -10.36 -3.56 -5.70
C TYR A 233 -10.06 -4.14 -7.10
N THR A 234 -10.88 -5.07 -7.59
CA THR A 234 -10.62 -5.88 -8.80
C THR A 234 -10.88 -5.15 -10.12
N ASN A 235 -11.29 -3.89 -10.07
CA ASN A 235 -11.62 -3.06 -11.24
C ASN A 235 -10.41 -2.31 -11.83
N LEU A 236 -9.19 -2.57 -11.34
CA LEU A 236 -7.95 -1.98 -11.87
C LEU A 236 -7.57 -2.62 -13.21
N ARG A 237 -7.29 -1.78 -14.22
CA ARG A 237 -6.75 -2.20 -15.52
C ARG A 237 -5.63 -1.26 -15.94
N PHE A 238 -4.55 -1.82 -16.48
CA PHE A 238 -3.44 -1.06 -17.06
C PHE A 238 -3.65 -0.93 -18.56
N TYR A 239 -3.27 0.21 -19.11
CA TYR A 239 -3.45 0.53 -20.52
C TYR A 239 -2.13 1.03 -21.12
N PRO A 240 -1.94 0.89 -22.44
CA PRO A 240 -0.67 1.28 -23.06
C PRO A 240 -0.40 2.79 -22.96
N ALA A 241 0.88 3.11 -22.77
CA ALA A 241 1.45 4.43 -22.95
C ALA A 241 2.76 4.27 -23.74
N ASP A 242 2.98 5.11 -24.75
CA ASP A 242 4.11 5.01 -25.69
C ASP A 242 5.48 5.28 -25.02
N ASN A 243 5.50 5.81 -23.79
CA ASN A 243 6.71 6.11 -23.02
C ASN A 243 6.79 5.17 -21.80
N ASP A 244 7.96 4.56 -21.57
CA ASP A 244 8.20 3.63 -20.47
C ASP A 244 8.31 4.31 -19.10
N ALA A 245 8.59 5.61 -19.06
CA ALA A 245 8.51 6.40 -17.84
C ALA A 245 7.06 6.76 -17.45
N ILE A 246 6.08 6.54 -18.35
CA ILE A 246 4.67 6.86 -18.08
C ILE A 246 3.89 5.58 -17.78
N LEU A 247 3.33 5.52 -16.58
CA LEU A 247 2.37 4.50 -16.17
C LEU A 247 0.95 5.00 -16.41
N PHE A 248 0.13 4.19 -17.09
CA PHE A 248 -1.26 4.52 -17.39
C PHE A 248 -2.20 3.38 -16.99
N TYR A 249 -3.22 3.70 -16.20
CA TYR A 249 -4.22 2.74 -15.73
C TYR A 249 -5.56 3.42 -15.47
N GLY A 250 -6.61 2.61 -15.35
CA GLY A 250 -7.93 3.09 -14.99
C GLY A 250 -8.65 2.17 -14.03
N LYS A 251 -9.66 2.77 -13.40
CA LYS A 251 -10.60 2.10 -12.51
C LYS A 251 -11.99 2.59 -12.86
N MET A 252 -12.91 1.65 -13.08
CA MET A 252 -14.29 1.96 -13.46
C MET A 252 -15.26 1.22 -12.56
N THR A 253 -16.39 1.84 -12.24
CA THR A 253 -17.52 1.11 -11.64
C THR A 253 -18.15 0.15 -12.66
N PRO A 254 -18.85 -0.91 -12.22
CA PRO A 254 -19.57 -1.81 -13.13
C PRO A 254 -20.60 -1.08 -14.00
N ALA A 255 -21.29 -0.09 -13.43
CA ALA A 255 -22.29 0.72 -14.13
C ALA A 255 -21.68 1.78 -15.08
N ARG A 256 -20.35 1.94 -15.10
CA ARG A 256 -19.64 2.96 -15.89
C ARG A 256 -20.10 4.40 -15.61
N ASP A 257 -20.65 4.65 -14.42
CA ASP A 257 -21.07 5.98 -13.93
C ASP A 257 -19.92 6.76 -13.27
N ASN A 258 -18.84 6.06 -12.91
CA ASN A 258 -17.61 6.68 -12.40
C ASN A 258 -16.40 5.98 -13.04
N ILE A 259 -15.70 6.70 -13.91
CA ILE A 259 -14.56 6.22 -14.68
C ILE A 259 -13.37 7.12 -14.36
N ILE A 260 -12.36 6.54 -13.72
CA ILE A 260 -11.11 7.21 -13.36
C ILE A 260 -9.99 6.67 -14.24
N LEU A 261 -9.24 7.58 -14.85
CA LEU A 261 -8.00 7.29 -15.55
C LEU A 261 -6.86 8.00 -14.81
N VAL A 262 -5.74 7.31 -14.62
CA VAL A 262 -4.59 7.83 -13.88
C VAL A 262 -3.35 7.70 -14.75
N VAL A 263 -2.63 8.80 -14.91
CA VAL A 263 -1.37 8.88 -15.64
C VAL A 263 -0.31 9.32 -14.66
N VAL A 264 0.80 8.59 -14.54
CA VAL A 264 1.88 8.90 -13.59
C VAL A 264 3.22 8.93 -14.31
N ASN A 265 4.01 9.99 -14.08
CA ASN A 265 5.42 10.01 -14.43
C ASN A 265 6.22 9.30 -13.35
N LEU A 266 6.89 8.21 -13.71
CA LEU A 266 7.74 7.41 -12.82
C LEU A 266 9.16 7.98 -12.67
N ASP A 267 9.55 8.91 -13.54
CA ASP A 267 10.82 9.63 -13.46
C ASP A 267 10.65 10.84 -12.52
N PRO A 268 11.25 10.86 -11.32
CA PRO A 268 11.08 11.97 -10.40
C PRO A 268 11.93 13.19 -10.75
N PHE A 269 12.77 13.13 -11.79
CA PHE A 269 13.75 14.16 -12.12
C PHE A 269 13.45 14.89 -13.42
N ARG A 270 12.82 14.22 -14.39
CA ARG A 270 12.63 14.79 -15.74
C ARG A 270 11.16 14.86 -16.12
N LYS A 271 10.82 15.95 -16.81
CA LYS A 271 9.58 16.05 -17.56
C LYS A 271 9.50 14.91 -18.58
N GLN A 272 8.35 14.25 -18.63
CA GLN A 272 8.06 13.15 -19.54
C GLN A 272 6.76 13.43 -20.27
N ASN A 273 6.68 13.04 -21.54
CA ASN A 273 5.44 13.07 -22.31
C ASN A 273 5.15 11.72 -22.94
N SER A 274 3.89 11.49 -23.30
CA SER A 274 3.47 10.26 -23.96
C SER A 274 2.15 10.45 -24.70
N PHE A 275 1.88 9.55 -25.64
CA PHE A 275 0.51 9.28 -26.02
C PHE A 275 -0.01 8.11 -25.19
N VAL A 276 -1.15 8.30 -24.53
CA VAL A 276 -1.86 7.27 -23.78
C VAL A 276 -2.99 6.68 -24.62
N HIS A 277 -3.19 5.36 -24.52
CA HIS A 277 -4.18 4.61 -25.30
C HIS A 277 -5.39 4.27 -24.43
N VAL A 278 -6.41 5.11 -24.54
CA VAL A 278 -7.64 5.09 -23.75
C VAL A 278 -8.60 4.02 -24.27
N PRO A 279 -9.19 3.19 -23.39
CA PRO A 279 -10.13 2.14 -23.75
C PRO A 279 -11.56 2.69 -23.95
N ILE A 280 -11.77 3.56 -24.94
CA ILE A 280 -13.06 4.25 -25.13
C ILE A 280 -14.25 3.27 -25.25
N GLU A 281 -14.01 2.08 -25.81
CA GLU A 281 -14.97 0.98 -25.92
C GLU A 281 -15.45 0.45 -24.56
N GLU A 282 -14.69 0.65 -23.49
CA GLU A 282 -15.06 0.21 -22.14
C GLU A 282 -15.94 1.22 -21.41
N PHE A 283 -16.11 2.45 -21.93
CA PHE A 283 -16.84 3.54 -21.26
C PHE A 283 -18.38 3.39 -21.30
N GLY A 284 -18.87 2.37 -22.01
CA GLY A 284 -20.30 2.15 -22.26
C GLY A 284 -20.77 2.91 -23.50
N GLN A 285 -22.07 3.19 -23.59
CA GLN A 285 -22.63 3.90 -24.75
C GLN A 285 -22.10 5.33 -24.80
N MET A 286 -21.48 5.68 -25.93
CA MET A 286 -21.02 7.03 -26.25
C MET A 286 -21.65 7.46 -27.57
N ALA A 287 -22.17 8.69 -27.62
CA ALA A 287 -22.79 9.25 -28.82
C ALA A 287 -21.74 9.66 -29.88
N THR A 288 -20.53 9.99 -29.44
CA THR A 288 -19.40 10.39 -30.29
C THR A 288 -18.09 9.88 -29.69
N ASP A 289 -17.02 9.88 -30.48
CA ASP A 289 -15.66 9.60 -30.01
C ASP A 289 -15.05 10.74 -29.18
N GLU A 290 -15.79 11.82 -28.93
CA GLU A 290 -15.37 12.96 -28.13
C GLU A 290 -15.90 12.85 -26.70
N TYR A 291 -15.03 13.15 -25.72
CA TYR A 291 -15.38 13.12 -24.31
C TYR A 291 -14.53 14.11 -23.52
N GLN A 292 -15.04 14.52 -22.36
CA GLN A 292 -14.29 15.40 -21.47
C GLN A 292 -13.59 14.59 -20.39
N VAL A 293 -12.38 15.02 -20.04
CA VAL A 293 -11.67 14.56 -18.86
C VAL A 293 -11.45 15.74 -17.92
N HIS A 294 -11.86 15.59 -16.66
CA HIS A 294 -11.62 16.56 -15.60
C HIS A 294 -10.46 16.04 -14.74
N ASP A 295 -9.34 16.73 -14.78
CA ASP A 295 -8.22 16.43 -13.88
C ASP A 295 -8.56 16.86 -12.46
N LEU A 296 -8.76 15.87 -11.60
CA LEU A 296 -9.17 16.08 -10.23
C LEU A 296 -8.03 16.61 -9.35
N LEU A 297 -6.79 16.68 -9.82
CA LEU A 297 -5.68 17.23 -9.04
C LEU A 297 -5.63 18.76 -9.09
N ASN A 298 -5.87 19.35 -10.26
CA ASN A 298 -5.74 20.80 -10.51
C ASN A 298 -7.04 21.45 -11.03
N ASP A 299 -8.12 20.68 -11.17
CA ASP A 299 -9.43 21.10 -11.68
C ASP A 299 -9.48 21.53 -13.16
N ALA A 300 -8.41 21.31 -13.93
CA ALA A 300 -8.38 21.52 -15.37
C ALA A 300 -9.31 20.53 -16.11
N ARG A 301 -9.84 20.96 -17.26
CA ARG A 301 -10.69 20.14 -18.13
C ARG A 301 -10.14 20.11 -19.53
N TYR A 302 -10.16 18.94 -20.15
CA TYR A 302 -9.69 18.72 -21.50
C TYR A 302 -10.77 18.00 -22.30
N THR A 303 -10.85 18.30 -23.60
CA THR A 303 -11.63 17.52 -24.56
C THR A 303 -10.71 16.55 -25.25
N TRP A 304 -10.93 15.26 -25.05
CA TRP A 304 -10.19 14.17 -25.70
C TRP A 304 -11.04 13.59 -26.82
N ARG A 305 -10.36 13.05 -27.84
CA ARG A 305 -11.02 12.45 -29.01
C ARG A 305 -10.35 11.14 -29.38
N GLY A 306 -11.17 10.10 -29.50
CA GLY A 306 -10.73 8.76 -29.84
C GLY A 306 -9.77 8.17 -28.80
N ARG A 307 -9.06 7.12 -29.21
CA ARG A 307 -8.25 6.29 -28.31
C ARG A 307 -6.92 6.90 -27.88
N ARG A 308 -6.30 7.76 -28.69
CA ARG A 308 -4.90 8.15 -28.51
C ARG A 308 -4.80 9.64 -28.15
N ASN A 309 -4.39 9.95 -26.92
CA ASN A 309 -4.36 11.32 -26.41
C ASN A 309 -2.99 11.67 -25.84
N TYR A 310 -2.53 12.90 -26.07
CA TYR A 310 -1.23 13.38 -25.61
C TYR A 310 -1.30 13.83 -24.14
N VAL A 311 -0.25 13.53 -23.38
CA VAL A 311 -0.04 13.98 -22.00
C VAL A 311 1.41 14.41 -21.80
N GLU A 312 1.63 15.40 -20.94
CA GLU A 312 2.95 15.86 -20.51
C GLU A 312 2.90 16.08 -19.00
N LEU A 313 3.90 15.55 -18.29
CA LEU A 313 3.99 15.56 -16.83
C LEU A 313 5.36 16.05 -16.40
N ASP A 314 5.38 17.06 -15.53
CA ASP A 314 6.59 17.66 -14.98
C ASP A 314 6.68 17.32 -13.49
N PRO A 315 7.74 16.64 -13.02
CA PRO A 315 7.87 16.24 -11.62
C PRO A 315 7.79 17.39 -10.60
N GLU A 316 8.21 18.59 -10.98
CA GLU A 316 8.22 19.75 -10.08
C GLU A 316 6.87 20.47 -10.01
N ILE A 317 6.11 20.43 -11.11
CA ILE A 317 4.83 21.12 -11.24
C ILE A 317 3.67 20.17 -10.94
N GLN A 318 3.59 19.07 -11.69
CA GLN A 318 2.52 18.09 -11.59
C GLN A 318 2.98 16.72 -12.15
N PRO A 319 3.35 15.78 -11.27
CA PRO A 319 3.94 14.51 -11.68
C PRO A 319 2.90 13.46 -12.15
N ALA A 320 1.61 13.77 -12.08
CA ALA A 320 0.54 12.84 -12.42
C ALA A 320 -0.77 13.56 -12.81
N HIS A 321 -1.68 12.85 -13.45
CA HIS A 321 -3.08 13.23 -13.65
C HIS A 321 -4.01 12.21 -13.01
N ILE A 322 -5.12 12.66 -12.41
CA ILE A 322 -6.25 11.80 -12.05
C ILE A 322 -7.48 12.32 -12.77
N PHE A 323 -7.78 11.76 -13.94
CA PHE A 323 -8.89 12.17 -14.77
C PHE A 323 -10.19 11.46 -14.38
N LEU A 324 -11.25 12.24 -14.17
CA LEU A 324 -12.63 11.77 -14.20
C LEU A 324 -13.18 11.95 -15.62
N VAL A 325 -13.59 10.85 -16.26
CA VAL A 325 -14.22 10.90 -17.57
C VAL A 325 -15.67 11.38 -17.43
N ARG A 326 -16.05 12.34 -18.25
CA ARG A 326 -17.41 12.87 -18.42
C ARG A 326 -17.86 12.58 -19.84
N ARG A 327 -18.86 11.72 -19.97
CA ARG A 327 -19.59 11.49 -21.22
C ARG A 327 -20.51 12.70 -21.43
N GLN A 328 -20.51 13.26 -22.64
CA GLN A 328 -21.50 14.29 -23.01
C GLN A 328 -22.88 13.68 -23.17
#